data_AF-A0A2J8QE82-F1
#
_entry.id   AF-A0A2J8QE82-F1
#
_cell.length_a   1.000
_cell.length_b   1.000
_cell.length_c   1.000
_cell.angle_alpha   90.00
_cell.angle_beta   90.00
_cell.angle_gamma   90.00
#
_symmetry.space_group_name_H-M   'P 1'
#
loop_
_entity.id
_entity.type
_entity.pdbx_description
1 polymer ?
#
loop_
_entity_poly.entity_id
_entity_poly.type
_entity_poly.pdbx_seq_one_letter_code
_entity_poly.pdbx_strand_id
1 'polypeptide(L)'
;GMEEIRRQVGQHIEVDPDWEAAIAIQMQLKNILLMFQEWCACDEELLLVAYKECHKAVMRCSTSFISSSKTVVQSCGHSLETKSYRVSEDLVSIHLPLSRTLAGLHVRLSRLGAVSRLHEFVSFEDFQVEVLVEYPLRCLVLVAQVVAEMWRRNGLSLISQVFYYQDVKCREEMYDKDIIMLQIGASLMDPNKFLLLVLQRYELAEAFNKTISTKDQDLIKQYNTLIEEMLQVLIYIVGERYVPGVGNVTKEEVTMREIIHLLCIEPMPHSAIAKNLPENENNETGLENVINKVATFKKPGVSGHGVYELKDESLKDFNMYFYHYSKTQHSKAEHMQKKRRKQENKDEGKNIAATTTS
;
A
#
# COMPACT_ATOMS: atom_id res chain seq x y z
N GLY A 1 15.75 -7.72 -12.27
CA GLY A 1 14.56 -6.89 -12.05
C GLY A 1 14.09 -6.38 -13.39
N MET A 2 12.89 -5.82 -13.43
CA MET A 2 12.42 -5.05 -14.59
C MET A 2 13.33 -3.83 -14.84
N GLU A 3 13.54 -3.45 -16.09
CA GLU A 3 14.31 -2.25 -16.44
C GLU A 3 13.73 -0.99 -15.79
N GLU A 4 14.61 -0.08 -15.37
CA GLU A 4 14.19 1.21 -14.84
C GLU A 4 13.70 2.12 -15.95
N ILE A 5 12.66 2.91 -15.67
CA ILE A 5 12.07 3.86 -16.60
C ILE A 5 12.36 5.29 -16.18
N ARG A 6 12.42 6.19 -17.17
CA ARG A 6 12.52 7.65 -16.97
C ARG A 6 11.30 8.35 -17.55
N ARG A 7 10.84 9.41 -16.90
CA ARG A 7 9.71 10.23 -17.36
C ARG A 7 10.01 10.87 -18.72
N GLN A 8 9.05 10.78 -19.65
CA GLN A 8 9.15 11.43 -20.96
C GLN A 8 8.52 12.84 -20.91
N VAL A 9 9.33 13.88 -21.15
CA VAL A 9 8.90 15.29 -21.13
C VAL A 9 8.81 15.90 -22.55
N GLY A 10 9.37 15.23 -23.56
CA GLY A 10 9.33 15.63 -24.96
C GLY A 10 8.26 14.88 -25.75
N GLN A 11 8.71 13.99 -26.63
CA GLN A 11 7.85 13.14 -27.44
C GLN A 11 7.30 11.96 -26.63
N HIS A 12 6.18 11.41 -27.10
CA HIS A 12 5.64 10.15 -26.58
C HIS A 12 6.59 9.01 -26.93
N ILE A 13 6.68 8.01 -26.06
CA ILE A 13 7.49 6.82 -26.34
C ILE A 13 6.90 6.06 -27.54
N GLU A 14 7.72 5.70 -28.51
CA GLU A 14 7.25 4.99 -29.72
C GLU A 14 7.17 3.46 -29.51
N VAL A 15 8.01 2.93 -28.62
CA VAL A 15 8.09 1.50 -28.31
C VAL A 15 7.91 1.30 -26.82
N ASP A 16 6.83 0.62 -26.44
CA ASP A 16 6.55 0.29 -25.05
C ASP A 16 7.55 -0.77 -24.54
N PRO A 17 8.18 -0.55 -23.37
CA PRO A 17 9.08 -1.54 -22.79
C PRO A 17 8.30 -2.79 -22.36
N ASP A 18 8.91 -3.96 -22.53
CA ASP A 18 8.34 -5.24 -22.11
C ASP A 18 8.32 -5.34 -20.58
N TRP A 19 7.11 -5.35 -20.03
CA TRP A 19 6.85 -5.45 -18.60
C TRP A 19 6.14 -6.76 -18.24
N GLU A 20 5.56 -7.45 -19.22
CA GLU A 20 4.68 -8.61 -19.00
C GLU A 20 5.47 -9.79 -18.46
N ALA A 21 6.67 -10.04 -19.00
CA ALA A 21 7.53 -11.12 -18.54
C ALA A 21 7.91 -10.99 -17.06
N ALA A 22 8.22 -9.78 -16.60
CA ALA A 22 8.58 -9.54 -15.20
C ALA A 22 7.37 -9.70 -14.25
N ILE A 23 6.17 -9.27 -14.64
CA ILE A 23 4.95 -9.51 -13.86
C ILE A 23 4.59 -11.00 -13.85
N ALA A 24 4.70 -11.69 -14.98
CA ALA A 24 4.47 -13.14 -15.06
C ALA A 24 5.41 -13.92 -14.14
N ILE A 25 6.71 -13.56 -14.12
CA ILE A 25 7.68 -14.14 -13.19
C ILE A 25 7.30 -13.81 -11.73
N GLN A 26 6.90 -12.58 -11.43
CA GLN A 26 6.47 -12.19 -10.08
C GLN A 26 5.27 -13.03 -9.61
N MET A 27 4.28 -13.25 -10.47
CA MET A 27 3.12 -14.09 -10.16
C MET A 27 3.52 -15.53 -9.86
N GLN A 28 4.46 -16.10 -10.62
CA GLN A 28 4.99 -17.44 -10.37
C GLN A 28 5.81 -17.53 -9.08
N LEU A 29 6.58 -16.49 -8.77
CA LEU A 29 7.42 -16.44 -7.58
C LEU A 29 6.64 -16.18 -6.28
N LYS A 30 5.42 -15.62 -6.35
CA LYS A 30 4.58 -15.29 -5.18
C LYS A 30 4.57 -16.41 -4.14
N ASN A 31 4.20 -17.62 -4.57
CA ASN A 31 4.05 -18.76 -3.67
C ASN A 31 5.39 -19.23 -3.11
N ILE A 32 6.44 -19.22 -3.95
CA ILE A 32 7.80 -19.59 -3.53
C ILE A 32 8.33 -18.61 -2.47
N LEU A 33 8.12 -17.31 -2.66
CA LEU A 33 8.53 -16.28 -1.71
C LEU A 33 7.79 -16.42 -0.39
N LEU A 34 6.49 -16.73 -0.42
CA LEU A 34 5.69 -16.96 0.78
C LEU A 34 6.19 -18.21 1.53
N MET A 35 6.34 -19.33 0.84
CA MET A 35 6.85 -20.58 1.43
C MET A 35 8.26 -20.38 2.01
N PHE A 36 9.13 -19.65 1.33
CA PHE A 36 10.46 -19.31 1.82
C PHE A 36 10.39 -18.49 3.12
N GLN A 37 9.53 -17.47 3.17
CA GLN A 37 9.35 -16.65 4.38
C GLN A 37 8.79 -17.46 5.56
N GLU A 38 7.83 -18.37 5.32
CA GLU A 38 7.30 -19.24 6.38
C GLU A 38 8.33 -20.30 6.80
N TRP A 39 9.11 -20.86 5.87
CA TRP A 39 10.21 -21.76 6.20
C TRP A 39 11.26 -21.08 7.08
N CYS A 40 11.67 -19.86 6.73
CA CYS A 40 12.55 -19.06 7.59
C CYS A 40 11.93 -18.87 8.97
N ALA A 41 10.62 -18.64 9.07
CA ALA A 41 9.91 -18.42 10.33
C ALA A 41 9.71 -19.69 11.18
N CYS A 42 10.09 -20.88 10.71
CA CYS A 42 10.05 -22.11 11.51
C CYS A 42 11.14 -22.15 12.60
N ASP A 43 12.21 -21.38 12.44
CA ASP A 43 13.32 -21.30 13.39
C ASP A 43 13.80 -19.84 13.52
N GLU A 44 13.93 -19.34 14.74
CA GLU A 44 14.25 -17.94 14.99
C GLU A 44 15.64 -17.55 14.46
N GLU A 45 16.64 -18.43 14.63
CA GLU A 45 18.01 -18.17 14.18
C GLU A 45 18.09 -18.19 12.65
N LEU A 46 17.43 -19.15 11.99
CA LEU A 46 17.29 -19.19 10.54
C LEU A 46 16.66 -17.90 10.00
N LEU A 47 15.59 -17.40 10.63
CA LEU A 47 14.93 -16.16 10.22
C LEU A 47 15.87 -14.95 10.32
N LEU A 48 16.63 -14.84 11.41
CA LEU A 48 17.59 -13.76 11.62
C LEU A 48 18.76 -13.82 10.60
N VAL A 49 19.26 -15.02 10.30
CA VAL A 49 20.28 -15.23 9.26
C VAL A 49 19.73 -14.85 7.88
N ALA A 50 18.53 -15.31 7.52
CA ALA A 50 17.90 -14.98 6.26
C ALA A 50 17.66 -13.47 6.12
N TYR A 51 17.22 -12.81 7.19
CA TYR A 51 17.04 -11.36 7.23
C TYR A 51 18.36 -10.63 6.99
N LYS A 52 19.43 -11.03 7.69
CA LYS A 52 20.77 -10.44 7.53
C LYS A 52 21.29 -10.55 6.09
N GLU A 53 21.19 -11.72 5.49
CA GLU A 53 21.66 -11.92 4.11
C GLU A 53 20.81 -11.16 3.09
N CYS A 54 19.49 -11.08 3.30
CA CYS A 54 18.61 -10.25 2.49
C CYS A 54 18.92 -8.75 2.64
N HIS A 55 19.13 -8.27 3.87
CA HIS A 55 19.52 -6.90 4.18
C HIS A 55 20.83 -6.53 3.47
N LYS A 56 21.87 -7.37 3.58
CA LYS A 56 23.13 -7.18 2.86
C LYS A 56 22.92 -7.08 1.34
N ALA A 57 22.05 -7.91 0.77
CA ALA A 57 21.75 -7.87 -0.66
C ALA A 57 21.06 -6.54 -1.05
N VAL A 58 20.09 -6.08 -0.26
CA VAL A 58 19.44 -4.77 -0.44
C VAL A 58 20.47 -3.63 -0.37
N MET A 59 21.35 -3.64 0.64
CA MET A 59 22.38 -2.61 0.79
C MET A 59 23.36 -2.59 -0.39
N ARG A 60 23.77 -3.75 -0.90
CA ARG A 60 24.61 -3.86 -2.11
C ARG A 60 23.92 -3.26 -3.33
N CYS A 61 22.64 -3.55 -3.54
CA CYS A 61 21.86 -2.97 -4.64
C CYS A 61 21.63 -1.46 -4.47
N SER A 62 21.72 -0.95 -3.25
CA SER A 62 21.53 0.47 -2.93
C SER A 62 22.82 1.30 -3.02
N THR A 63 23.96 0.69 -3.38
CA THR A 63 25.28 1.37 -3.38
C THR A 63 25.30 2.63 -4.24
N SER A 64 24.69 2.59 -5.42
CA SER A 64 24.60 3.76 -6.31
C SER A 64 23.88 4.93 -5.65
N PHE A 65 22.76 4.65 -4.99
CA PHE A 65 22.02 5.62 -4.20
C PHE A 65 22.83 6.13 -3.01
N ILE A 66 23.49 5.26 -2.26
CA ILE A 66 24.33 5.62 -1.10
C ILE A 66 25.49 6.54 -1.54
N SER A 67 26.03 6.35 -2.75
CA SER A 67 27.10 7.17 -3.31
C SER A 67 26.66 8.52 -3.89
N SER A 68 25.36 8.75 -4.05
CA SER A 68 24.84 9.99 -4.66
C SER A 68 25.04 11.24 -3.81
N SER A 69 24.99 12.40 -4.46
CA SER A 69 25.09 13.70 -3.78
C SER A 69 23.97 13.87 -2.76
N LYS A 70 24.33 14.46 -1.63
CA LYS A 70 23.38 14.76 -0.55
C LYS A 70 22.77 16.15 -0.75
N THR A 71 21.50 16.29 -0.39
CA THR A 71 20.77 17.55 -0.29
C THR A 71 20.25 17.71 1.13
N VAL A 72 20.18 18.96 1.58
CA VAL A 72 19.61 19.28 2.89
C VAL A 72 18.24 19.89 2.68
N VAL A 73 17.24 19.27 3.27
CA VAL A 73 15.85 19.75 3.28
C VAL A 73 15.60 20.36 4.64
N GLN A 74 15.11 21.60 4.67
CA GLN A 74 14.72 22.28 5.89
C GLN A 74 13.25 22.68 5.82
N SER A 75 12.50 22.36 6.87
CA SER A 75 11.12 22.83 7.05
C SER A 75 10.77 22.81 8.54
N CYS A 76 9.99 23.80 8.97
CA CYS A 76 9.50 23.91 10.35
C CYS A 76 10.58 23.78 11.45
N GLY A 77 11.81 24.23 11.20
CA GLY A 77 12.93 24.12 12.16
C GLY A 77 13.61 22.75 12.23
N HIS A 78 13.15 21.77 11.43
CA HIS A 78 13.77 20.46 11.29
C HIS A 78 14.60 20.39 10.00
N SER A 79 15.62 19.55 10.02
CA SER A 79 16.46 19.31 8.85
C SER A 79 16.66 17.82 8.61
N LEU A 80 16.68 17.45 7.32
CA LEU A 80 17.01 16.12 6.85
C LEU A 80 18.10 16.25 5.80
N GLU A 81 19.23 15.61 6.04
CA GLU A 81 20.24 15.38 5.02
C GLU A 81 19.89 14.07 4.30
N THR A 82 19.37 14.16 3.08
CA THR A 82 18.97 13.00 2.28
C THR A 82 19.68 13.03 0.93
N LYS A 83 19.51 11.98 0.15
CA LYS A 83 20.09 11.90 -1.19
C LYS A 83 19.25 12.68 -2.19
N SER A 84 19.94 13.33 -3.14
CA SER A 84 19.29 13.98 -4.27
C SER A 84 18.65 12.92 -5.15
N TYR A 85 17.31 12.89 -5.18
CA TYR A 85 16.56 12.02 -6.05
C TYR A 85 15.17 12.60 -6.28
N ARG A 86 14.75 12.69 -7.54
CA ARG A 86 13.44 13.18 -7.97
C ARG A 86 12.79 12.14 -8.86
N VAL A 87 11.68 11.57 -8.41
CA VAL A 87 10.96 10.55 -9.18
C VAL A 87 10.54 11.10 -10.54
N SER A 88 10.24 12.40 -10.63
CA SER A 88 9.84 13.03 -11.89
C SER A 88 10.96 13.16 -12.93
N GLU A 89 12.23 12.91 -12.58
CA GLU A 89 13.41 13.12 -13.44
C GLU A 89 14.34 11.90 -13.51
N ASP A 90 14.49 11.17 -12.41
CA ASP A 90 15.42 10.05 -12.27
C ASP A 90 14.81 8.70 -12.70
N LEU A 91 15.66 7.68 -12.76
CA LEU A 91 15.30 6.31 -13.14
C LEU A 91 14.59 5.58 -12.01
N VAL A 92 13.38 5.08 -12.27
CA VAL A 92 12.55 4.36 -11.28
C VAL A 92 12.11 2.99 -11.81
N SER A 93 12.07 1.98 -10.95
CA SER A 93 11.49 0.67 -11.27
C SER A 93 10.42 0.30 -10.24
N ILE A 94 9.35 -0.35 -10.72
CA ILE A 94 8.27 -0.87 -9.87
C ILE A 94 8.58 -2.29 -9.34
N HIS A 95 9.67 -2.91 -9.78
CA HIS A 95 10.04 -4.29 -9.45
C HIS A 95 11.17 -4.32 -8.41
N LEU A 96 10.80 -4.48 -7.13
CA LEU A 96 11.71 -4.41 -5.97
C LEU A 96 11.77 -5.72 -5.17
N PRO A 97 12.14 -6.86 -5.77
CA PRO A 97 11.99 -8.18 -5.14
C PRO A 97 12.76 -8.30 -3.80
N LEU A 98 13.98 -7.76 -3.72
CA LEU A 98 14.79 -7.84 -2.49
C LEU A 98 14.22 -6.99 -1.35
N SER A 99 13.86 -5.73 -1.62
CA SER A 99 13.27 -4.83 -0.62
C SER A 99 11.95 -5.39 -0.07
N ARG A 100 11.14 -6.00 -0.94
CA ARG A 100 9.85 -6.59 -0.55
C ARG A 100 10.00 -7.92 0.18
N THR A 101 10.99 -8.73 -0.19
CA THR A 101 11.38 -9.92 0.57
C THR A 101 11.83 -9.53 1.98
N LEU A 102 12.64 -8.48 2.10
CA LEU A 102 13.09 -7.96 3.40
C LEU A 102 11.91 -7.50 4.27
N ALA A 103 10.93 -6.78 3.70
CA ALA A 103 9.70 -6.40 4.39
C ALA A 103 8.92 -7.64 4.89
N GLY A 104 8.79 -8.67 4.05
CA GLY A 104 8.14 -9.93 4.40
C GLY A 104 8.81 -10.63 5.58
N LEU A 105 10.14 -10.76 5.53
CA LEU A 105 10.95 -11.32 6.62
C LEU A 105 10.83 -10.47 7.91
N HIS A 106 10.82 -9.14 7.79
CA HIS A 106 10.68 -8.24 8.95
C HIS A 106 9.36 -8.46 9.69
N VAL A 107 8.26 -8.61 8.96
CA VAL A 107 6.95 -8.89 9.55
C VAL A 107 6.94 -10.23 10.28
N ARG A 108 7.65 -11.24 9.76
CA ARG A 108 7.83 -12.52 10.46
C ARG A 108 8.65 -12.38 11.73
N LEU A 109 9.74 -11.60 11.71
CA LEU A 109 10.52 -11.30 12.91
C LEU A 109 9.64 -10.66 13.98
N SER A 110 8.83 -9.67 13.60
CA SER A 110 7.94 -8.96 14.51
C SER A 110 6.89 -9.88 15.11
N ARG A 111 6.26 -10.72 14.28
CA ARG A 111 5.28 -11.73 14.71
C ARG A 111 5.84 -12.70 15.75
N LEU A 112 7.10 -13.09 15.63
CA LEU A 112 7.77 -14.03 16.54
C LEU A 112 8.44 -13.36 17.74
N GLY A 113 8.49 -12.03 17.80
CA GLY A 113 9.24 -11.29 18.84
C GLY A 113 10.77 -11.24 18.64
N ALA A 114 11.26 -11.81 17.53
CA ALA A 114 12.67 -11.93 17.19
C ALA A 114 13.34 -10.59 16.79
N VAL A 115 12.55 -9.53 16.54
CA VAL A 115 13.07 -8.17 16.26
C VAL A 115 13.99 -7.69 17.38
N SER A 116 13.72 -8.10 18.63
CA SER A 116 14.56 -7.77 19.79
C SER A 116 16.02 -8.19 19.63
N ARG A 117 16.27 -9.27 18.88
CA ARG A 117 17.60 -9.85 18.62
C ARG A 117 18.20 -9.44 17.27
N LEU A 118 17.49 -8.66 16.47
CA LEU A 118 17.95 -8.28 15.12
C LEU A 118 19.32 -7.58 15.15
N HIS A 119 19.59 -6.80 16.19
CA HIS A 119 20.84 -6.09 16.40
C HIS A 119 22.07 -7.01 16.54
N GLU A 120 21.88 -8.28 16.92
CA GLU A 120 22.95 -9.30 16.98
C GLU A 120 23.44 -9.68 15.58
N PHE A 121 22.59 -9.49 14.55
CA PHE A 121 22.84 -9.92 13.17
C PHE A 121 23.12 -8.76 12.23
N VAL A 122 22.44 -7.63 12.44
CA VAL A 122 22.60 -6.38 11.70
C VAL A 122 22.75 -5.26 12.73
N SER A 123 23.93 -4.64 12.80
CA SER A 123 24.20 -3.56 13.76
C SER A 123 23.26 -2.37 13.55
N PHE A 124 23.06 -1.55 14.58
CA PHE A 124 22.24 -0.34 14.45
C PHE A 124 22.81 0.63 13.41
N GLU A 125 24.15 0.72 13.29
CA GLU A 125 24.81 1.55 12.28
C GLU A 125 24.58 1.01 10.86
N ASP A 126 24.62 -0.32 10.67
CA ASP A 126 24.47 -0.94 9.36
C ASP A 126 23.00 -1.02 8.90
N PHE A 127 22.04 -0.95 9.81
CA PHE A 127 20.63 -1.14 9.48
C PHE A 127 20.11 -0.11 8.45
N GLN A 128 20.55 1.15 8.54
CA GLN A 128 20.29 2.24 7.59
C GLN A 128 18.84 2.31 7.07
N VAL A 129 17.87 2.49 7.97
CA VAL A 129 16.44 2.45 7.64
C VAL A 129 16.02 3.43 6.55
N GLU A 130 16.67 4.60 6.46
CA GLU A 130 16.44 5.60 5.40
C GLU A 130 16.69 5.04 3.99
N VAL A 131 17.66 4.12 3.86
CA VAL A 131 17.97 3.43 2.60
C VAL A 131 16.92 2.36 2.31
N LEU A 132 16.43 1.66 3.34
CA LEU A 132 15.44 0.59 3.18
C LEU A 132 14.08 1.11 2.70
N VAL A 133 13.65 2.27 3.19
CA VAL A 133 12.38 2.90 2.79
C VAL A 133 12.45 3.59 1.42
N GLU A 134 13.65 3.86 0.92
CA GLU A 134 13.86 4.70 -0.26
C GLU A 134 13.14 4.16 -1.50
N TYR A 135 13.41 2.90 -1.86
CA TYR A 135 12.84 2.32 -3.08
C TYR A 135 11.31 2.14 -2.99
N PRO A 136 10.74 1.60 -1.89
CA PRO A 136 9.29 1.58 -1.68
C PRO A 136 8.63 2.95 -1.81
N LEU A 137 9.22 3.98 -1.21
CA LEU A 137 8.70 5.35 -1.28
C LEU A 137 8.69 5.86 -2.73
N ARG A 138 9.73 5.57 -3.53
CA ARG A 138 9.77 5.93 -4.95
C ARG A 138 8.64 5.27 -5.75
N CYS A 139 8.29 4.01 -5.46
CA CYS A 139 7.17 3.34 -6.13
C CYS A 139 5.84 4.04 -5.82
N LEU A 140 5.58 4.38 -4.56
CA LEU A 140 4.34 5.09 -4.18
C LEU A 140 4.27 6.49 -4.79
N VAL A 141 5.40 7.21 -4.82
CA VAL A 141 5.47 8.52 -5.50
C VAL A 141 5.27 8.37 -7.01
N LEU A 142 5.82 7.34 -7.65
CA LEU A 142 5.60 7.08 -9.08
C LEU A 142 4.09 6.90 -9.35
N VAL A 143 3.40 6.11 -8.54
CA VAL A 143 1.94 5.95 -8.65
C VAL A 143 1.24 7.29 -8.49
N ALA A 144 1.57 8.06 -7.45
CA ALA A 144 1.00 9.39 -7.22
C ALA A 144 1.23 10.35 -8.40
N GLN A 145 2.42 10.34 -9.01
CA GLN A 145 2.74 11.15 -10.17
C GLN A 145 2.01 10.68 -11.44
N VAL A 146 1.79 9.38 -11.61
CA VAL A 146 0.93 8.84 -12.69
C VAL A 146 -0.51 9.30 -12.50
N VAL A 147 -1.01 9.31 -11.26
CA VAL A 147 -2.33 9.84 -10.91
C VAL A 147 -2.44 11.34 -11.15
N ALA A 148 -1.39 12.11 -10.83
CA ALA A 148 -1.25 13.53 -11.16
C ALA A 148 -1.01 13.78 -12.66
N GLU A 149 -1.06 12.73 -13.48
CA GLU A 149 -0.96 12.78 -14.93
C GLU A 149 0.39 13.33 -15.44
N MET A 150 1.43 13.23 -14.63
CA MET A 150 2.77 13.71 -14.98
C MET A 150 3.46 12.80 -16.02
N TRP A 151 3.04 11.54 -16.11
CA TRP A 151 3.68 10.49 -16.91
C TRP A 151 2.89 10.08 -18.17
N ARG A 152 1.94 10.91 -18.65
CA ARG A 152 1.09 10.60 -19.83
C ARG A 152 1.86 10.22 -21.10
N ARG A 153 3.14 10.57 -21.22
CA ARG A 153 3.98 10.30 -22.40
C ARG A 153 4.75 8.99 -22.35
N ASN A 154 4.68 8.24 -21.25
CA ASN A 154 5.40 6.98 -21.03
C ASN A 154 4.65 5.73 -21.54
N GLY A 155 3.62 5.92 -22.38
CA GLY A 155 2.92 4.80 -23.02
C GLY A 155 1.96 4.05 -22.10
N LEU A 156 1.33 3.01 -22.66
CA LEU A 156 0.37 2.16 -21.93
C LEU A 156 1.08 1.14 -21.04
N SER A 157 2.34 0.79 -21.35
CA SER A 157 3.18 -0.06 -20.51
C SER A 157 3.24 0.42 -19.06
N LEU A 158 3.52 1.70 -18.81
CA LEU A 158 3.57 2.24 -17.44
C LEU A 158 2.21 2.15 -16.73
N ILE A 159 1.13 2.48 -17.43
CA ILE A 159 -0.23 2.38 -16.86
C ILE A 159 -0.54 0.94 -16.47
N SER A 160 -0.13 -0.02 -17.28
CA SER A 160 -0.32 -1.45 -17.02
C SER A 160 0.52 -1.92 -15.83
N GLN A 161 1.77 -1.48 -15.73
CA GLN A 161 2.63 -1.75 -14.57
C GLN A 161 2.02 -1.24 -13.26
N VAL A 162 1.53 0.00 -13.23
CA VAL A 162 0.85 0.58 -12.07
C VAL A 162 -0.43 -0.17 -11.73
N PHE A 163 -1.20 -0.59 -12.74
CA PHE A 163 -2.38 -1.42 -12.54
C PHE A 163 -2.04 -2.74 -11.83
N TYR A 164 -1.09 -3.51 -12.35
CA TYR A 164 -0.71 -4.81 -11.76
C TYR A 164 -0.04 -4.67 -10.39
N TYR A 165 0.66 -3.57 -10.14
CA TYR A 165 1.23 -3.26 -8.83
C TYR A 165 0.19 -3.24 -7.70
N GLN A 166 -1.01 -2.74 -7.99
CA GLN A 166 -2.12 -2.60 -7.04
C GLN A 166 -3.18 -3.71 -7.16
N ASP A 167 -3.12 -4.53 -8.23
CA ASP A 167 -4.08 -5.59 -8.49
C ASP A 167 -3.97 -6.72 -7.47
N VAL A 168 -5.12 -7.30 -7.10
CA VAL A 168 -5.23 -8.38 -6.09
C VAL A 168 -4.31 -9.57 -6.37
N LYS A 169 -3.97 -9.84 -7.63
CA LYS A 169 -3.09 -10.95 -8.00
C LYS A 169 -1.66 -10.77 -7.53
N CYS A 170 -1.18 -9.52 -7.42
CA CYS A 170 0.23 -9.22 -7.13
C CYS A 170 0.43 -8.34 -5.89
N ARG A 171 -0.58 -7.56 -5.46
CA ARG A 171 -0.42 -6.49 -4.45
C ARG A 171 0.21 -6.97 -3.15
N GLU A 172 -0.12 -8.19 -2.69
CA GLU A 172 0.44 -8.77 -1.46
C GLU A 172 1.96 -8.89 -1.47
N GLU A 173 2.57 -9.12 -2.64
CA GLU A 173 4.02 -9.22 -2.83
C GLU A 173 4.60 -7.99 -3.56
N MET A 174 3.80 -6.93 -3.69
CA MET A 174 4.17 -5.67 -4.32
C MET A 174 3.76 -4.48 -3.45
N TYR A 175 2.61 -3.85 -3.75
CA TYR A 175 2.11 -2.65 -3.06
C TYR A 175 2.09 -2.79 -1.54
N ASP A 176 1.57 -3.91 -1.02
CA ASP A 176 1.42 -4.13 0.42
C ASP A 176 2.78 -4.17 1.12
N LYS A 177 3.78 -4.82 0.49
CA LYS A 177 5.15 -4.88 1.03
C LYS A 177 5.83 -3.52 1.03
N ASP A 178 5.51 -2.65 0.07
CA ASP A 178 6.04 -1.30 0.02
C ASP A 178 5.43 -0.45 1.16
N ILE A 179 4.11 -0.57 1.42
CA ILE A 179 3.45 0.06 2.57
C ILE A 179 4.04 -0.46 3.89
N ILE A 180 4.22 -1.77 4.02
CA ILE A 180 4.85 -2.39 5.20
C ILE A 180 6.26 -1.84 5.43
N MET A 181 7.08 -1.69 4.39
CA MET A 181 8.42 -1.13 4.55
C MET A 181 8.37 0.33 5.03
N LEU A 182 7.41 1.12 4.57
CA LEU A 182 7.21 2.47 5.10
C LEU A 182 6.69 2.48 6.53
N GLN A 183 5.87 1.52 6.94
CA GLN A 183 5.46 1.34 8.33
C GLN A 183 6.63 0.98 9.24
N ILE A 184 7.53 0.10 8.78
CA ILE A 184 8.79 -0.21 9.46
C ILE A 184 9.62 1.06 9.62
N GLY A 185 9.81 1.81 8.53
CA GLY A 185 10.52 3.08 8.56
C GLY A 185 9.93 4.10 9.52
N ALA A 186 8.62 4.33 9.44
CA ALA A 186 7.90 5.26 10.32
C ALA A 186 8.00 4.87 11.80
N SER A 187 8.13 3.58 12.10
CA SER A 187 8.29 3.08 13.48
C SER A 187 9.69 3.22 14.05
N LEU A 188 10.73 3.31 13.20
CA LEU A 188 12.14 3.30 13.59
C LEU A 188 12.84 4.65 13.42
N MET A 189 12.31 5.52 12.55
CA MET A 189 12.87 6.84 12.26
C MET A 189 12.37 7.91 13.23
N ASP A 190 13.12 9.01 13.35
CA ASP A 190 12.57 10.24 13.91
C ASP A 190 11.37 10.69 13.06
N PRO A 191 10.20 11.00 13.67
CA PRO A 191 9.01 11.36 12.92
C PRO A 191 9.19 12.55 11.99
N ASN A 192 9.95 13.57 12.39
CA ASN A 192 10.19 14.75 11.56
C ASN A 192 11.07 14.40 10.36
N LYS A 193 12.12 13.60 10.57
CA LYS A 193 12.96 13.10 9.47
C LYS A 193 12.16 12.25 8.48
N PHE A 194 11.29 11.36 8.97
CA PHE A 194 10.44 10.54 8.10
C PHE A 194 9.50 11.41 7.26
N LEU A 195 8.81 12.38 7.87
CA LEU A 195 7.93 13.30 7.15
C LEU A 195 8.69 14.17 6.15
N LEU A 196 9.88 14.67 6.50
CA LEU A 196 10.74 15.41 5.57
C LEU A 196 11.18 14.53 4.38
N LEU A 197 11.47 13.25 4.61
CA LEU A 197 11.84 12.32 3.55
C LEU A 197 10.67 12.11 2.58
N VAL A 198 9.48 11.86 3.10
CA VAL A 198 8.24 11.72 2.30
C VAL A 198 7.99 13.01 1.51
N LEU A 199 7.98 14.17 2.18
CA LEU A 199 7.75 15.47 1.56
C LEU A 199 8.75 15.77 0.43
N GLN A 200 10.02 15.44 0.64
CA GLN A 200 11.07 15.62 -0.35
C GLN A 200 10.86 14.71 -1.57
N ARG A 201 10.51 13.44 -1.36
CA ARG A 201 10.32 12.49 -2.46
C ARG A 201 9.07 12.78 -3.28
N TYR A 202 8.01 13.29 -2.66
CA TYR A 202 6.84 13.80 -3.36
C TYR A 202 7.10 15.13 -4.09
N GLU A 203 8.29 15.73 -3.93
CA GLU A 203 8.68 17.01 -4.54
C GLU A 203 7.77 18.18 -4.10
N LEU A 204 7.27 18.10 -2.87
CA LEU A 204 6.32 19.07 -2.29
C LEU A 204 6.97 20.03 -1.29
N ALA A 205 8.25 19.87 -0.96
CA ALA A 205 8.94 20.70 0.03
C ALA A 205 8.83 22.20 -0.27
N GLU A 206 8.96 22.61 -1.54
CA GLU A 206 8.81 24.01 -1.92
C GLU A 206 7.35 24.50 -1.83
N ALA A 207 6.38 23.64 -2.12
CA ALA A 207 4.95 23.97 -2.08
C ALA A 207 4.45 24.29 -0.67
N PHE A 208 5.04 23.66 0.35
CA PHE A 208 4.70 23.94 1.76
C PHE A 208 5.54 25.07 2.36
N ASN A 209 6.77 25.30 1.87
CA ASN A 209 7.66 26.32 2.41
C ASN A 209 7.46 27.71 1.79
N LYS A 210 6.95 27.79 0.55
CA LYS A 210 6.73 29.04 -0.17
C LYS A 210 5.28 29.10 -0.62
N THR A 211 4.67 30.28 -0.56
CA THR A 211 3.43 30.52 -1.30
C THR A 211 3.76 30.44 -2.79
N ILE A 212 3.49 29.30 -3.43
CA ILE A 212 3.64 29.16 -4.89
C ILE A 212 2.58 30.04 -5.55
N SER A 213 2.93 31.30 -5.82
CA SER A 213 2.11 32.20 -6.64
C SER A 213 2.35 31.90 -8.12
N THR A 214 1.93 30.72 -8.58
CA THR A 214 1.88 30.39 -10.01
C THR A 214 0.49 30.66 -10.58
N LYS A 215 0.42 31.11 -11.83
CA LYS A 215 -0.85 31.19 -12.59
C LYS A 215 -1.14 29.90 -13.38
N ASP A 216 -0.20 28.96 -13.38
CA ASP A 216 -0.31 27.69 -14.08
C ASP A 216 -1.30 26.76 -13.34
N GLN A 217 -2.50 26.64 -13.91
CA GLN A 217 -3.57 25.82 -13.35
C GLN A 217 -3.26 24.32 -13.41
N ASP A 218 -2.51 23.87 -14.41
CA ASP A 218 -2.16 22.45 -14.55
C ASP A 218 -1.14 22.06 -13.47
N LEU A 219 -0.17 22.94 -13.20
CA LEU A 219 0.79 22.75 -12.12
C LEU A 219 0.11 22.75 -10.73
N ILE A 220 -0.86 23.64 -10.51
CA ILE A 220 -1.65 23.66 -9.26
C ILE A 220 -2.43 22.35 -9.10
N LYS A 221 -3.07 21.86 -10.17
CA LYS A 221 -3.78 20.59 -10.14
C LYS A 221 -2.85 19.41 -9.82
N GLN A 222 -1.66 19.39 -10.42
CA GLN A 222 -0.63 18.38 -10.12
C GLN A 222 -0.25 18.41 -8.65
N TYR A 223 0.07 19.58 -8.10
CA TYR A 223 0.43 19.71 -6.68
C TYR A 223 -0.70 19.27 -5.75
N ASN A 224 -1.94 19.70 -6.00
CA ASN A 224 -3.09 19.29 -5.19
C ASN A 224 -3.26 17.77 -5.19
N THR A 225 -3.12 17.14 -6.37
CA THR A 225 -3.20 15.68 -6.50
C THR A 225 -2.07 14.99 -5.74
N LEU A 226 -0.84 15.47 -5.86
CA LEU A 226 0.30 14.91 -5.12
C LEU A 226 0.16 15.07 -3.61
N ILE A 227 -0.37 16.20 -3.13
CA ILE A 227 -0.66 16.43 -1.72
C ILE A 227 -1.71 15.44 -1.22
N GLU A 228 -2.79 15.24 -1.97
CA GLU A 228 -3.84 14.26 -1.63
C GLU A 228 -3.27 12.85 -1.53
N GLU A 229 -2.54 12.39 -2.54
CA GLU A 229 -1.91 11.07 -2.57
C GLU A 229 -0.86 10.89 -1.44
N MET A 230 -0.07 11.93 -1.13
CA MET A 230 0.89 11.90 -0.03
C MET A 230 0.19 11.75 1.32
N LEU A 231 -0.83 12.56 1.58
CA LEU A 231 -1.60 12.50 2.83
C LEU A 231 -2.30 11.15 2.97
N GLN A 232 -2.82 10.60 1.87
CA GLN A 232 -3.44 9.29 1.85
C GLN A 232 -2.46 8.17 2.21
N VAL A 233 -1.24 8.20 1.67
CA VAL A 233 -0.17 7.25 2.06
C VAL A 233 0.18 7.37 3.54
N LEU A 234 0.26 8.59 4.09
CA LEU A 234 0.49 8.77 5.53
C LEU A 234 -0.64 8.17 6.37
N ILE A 235 -1.90 8.32 5.94
CA ILE A 235 -3.05 7.68 6.59
C ILE A 235 -2.92 6.15 6.54
N TYR A 236 -2.51 5.58 5.40
CA TYR A 236 -2.31 4.13 5.27
C TYR A 236 -1.22 3.61 6.20
N ILE A 237 -0.07 4.30 6.24
CA ILE A 237 1.05 3.93 7.10
C ILE A 237 0.61 3.87 8.56
N VAL A 238 -0.13 4.87 9.04
CA VAL A 238 -0.52 4.95 10.46
C VAL A 238 -1.75 4.09 10.77
N GLY A 239 -2.74 4.06 9.88
CA GLY A 239 -4.07 3.51 10.13
C GLY A 239 -4.31 2.08 9.62
N GLU A 240 -3.71 1.69 8.50
CA GLU A 240 -3.93 0.39 7.87
C GLU A 240 -2.93 -0.65 8.38
N ARG A 241 -3.14 -1.11 9.61
CA ARG A 241 -2.25 -2.07 10.31
C ARG A 241 -2.82 -3.49 10.38
N TYR A 242 -3.65 -3.89 9.42
CA TYR A 242 -4.25 -5.23 9.37
C TYR A 242 -3.35 -6.25 8.66
N VAL A 243 -2.14 -6.41 9.17
CA VAL A 243 -1.18 -7.44 8.74
C VAL A 243 -0.57 -8.06 10.01
N PRO A 244 -0.61 -9.40 10.18
CA PRO A 244 -0.02 -10.05 11.36
C PRO A 244 1.48 -9.78 11.43
N GLY A 245 1.93 -9.15 12.51
CA GLY A 245 3.33 -8.70 12.70
C GLY A 245 3.52 -7.20 12.46
N VAL A 246 2.57 -6.51 11.82
CA VAL A 246 2.47 -5.04 11.83
C VAL A 246 1.48 -4.60 12.91
N GLY A 247 0.28 -5.18 12.90
CA GLY A 247 -0.72 -5.01 13.94
C GLY A 247 -0.95 -6.30 14.72
N ASN A 248 -1.67 -6.18 15.84
CA ASN A 248 -2.12 -7.33 16.61
C ASN A 248 -3.42 -7.88 16.02
N VAL A 249 -3.30 -8.58 14.89
CA VAL A 249 -4.42 -9.17 14.16
C VAL A 249 -4.09 -10.58 13.71
N THR A 250 -5.12 -11.41 13.61
CA THR A 250 -5.07 -12.77 13.06
C THR A 250 -5.27 -12.74 11.53
N LYS A 251 -4.87 -13.81 10.83
CA LYS A 251 -5.15 -13.95 9.39
C LYS A 251 -6.65 -13.89 9.09
N GLU A 252 -7.48 -14.45 9.98
CA GLU A 252 -8.94 -14.41 9.85
C GLU A 252 -9.48 -12.98 9.89
N GLU A 253 -8.98 -12.14 10.81
CA GLU A 253 -9.37 -10.73 10.90
C GLU A 253 -8.95 -9.90 9.68
N VAL A 254 -7.81 -10.24 9.06
CA VAL A 254 -7.41 -9.64 7.77
C VAL A 254 -8.43 -9.99 6.68
N THR A 255 -8.77 -11.28 6.52
CA THR A 255 -9.78 -11.69 5.52
C THR A 255 -11.15 -11.09 5.83
N MET A 256 -11.55 -11.01 7.10
CA MET A 256 -12.77 -10.31 7.52
C MET A 256 -12.74 -8.85 7.09
N ARG A 257 -11.61 -8.13 7.30
CA ARG A 257 -11.46 -6.75 6.85
C ARG A 257 -11.68 -6.63 5.35
N GLU A 258 -11.07 -7.47 4.52
CA GLU A 258 -11.29 -7.45 3.07
C GLU A 258 -12.78 -7.61 2.71
N ILE A 259 -13.46 -8.62 3.27
CA ILE A 259 -14.86 -8.92 2.98
C ILE A 259 -15.77 -7.77 3.43
N ILE A 260 -15.52 -7.21 4.61
CA ILE A 260 -16.28 -6.07 5.13
C ILE A 260 -16.23 -4.91 4.13
N HIS A 261 -15.05 -4.58 3.62
CA HIS A 261 -14.87 -3.47 2.71
C HIS A 261 -15.47 -3.74 1.31
N LEU A 262 -15.44 -4.97 0.83
CA LEU A 262 -16.15 -5.36 -0.41
C LEU A 262 -17.67 -5.23 -0.25
N LEU A 263 -18.24 -5.84 0.79
CA LEU A 263 -19.69 -5.87 1.01
C LEU A 263 -20.27 -4.53 1.49
N CYS A 264 -19.43 -3.64 2.02
CA CYS A 264 -19.82 -2.27 2.32
C CYS A 264 -20.17 -1.45 1.07
N ILE A 265 -19.63 -1.84 -0.10
CA ILE A 265 -19.96 -1.22 -1.39
C ILE A 265 -21.29 -1.77 -1.90
N GLU A 266 -21.39 -3.08 -2.03
CA GLU A 266 -22.60 -3.74 -2.52
C GLU A 266 -22.67 -5.21 -2.08
N PRO A 267 -23.89 -5.80 -1.98
CA PRO A 267 -24.04 -7.24 -1.81
C PRO A 267 -23.42 -8.02 -2.97
N MET A 268 -22.69 -9.10 -2.67
CA MET A 268 -21.96 -9.87 -3.68
C MET A 268 -22.20 -11.39 -3.55
N PRO A 269 -22.24 -12.14 -4.67
CA PRO A 269 -22.22 -13.60 -4.62
C PRO A 269 -20.84 -14.11 -4.17
N HIS A 270 -20.79 -15.35 -3.68
CA HIS A 270 -19.55 -15.98 -3.19
C HIS A 270 -18.37 -15.87 -4.17
N SER A 271 -18.61 -16.19 -5.45
CA SER A 271 -17.58 -16.16 -6.50
C SER A 271 -17.02 -14.77 -6.77
N ALA A 272 -17.82 -13.71 -6.63
CA ALA A 272 -17.37 -12.34 -6.80
C ALA A 272 -16.50 -11.90 -5.62
N ILE A 273 -16.85 -12.31 -4.39
CA ILE A 273 -16.02 -12.03 -3.21
C ILE A 273 -14.69 -12.77 -3.35
N ALA A 274 -14.71 -14.07 -3.64
CA ALA A 274 -13.51 -14.87 -3.80
C ALA A 274 -12.55 -14.29 -4.85
N LYS A 275 -13.06 -13.83 -6.01
CA LYS A 275 -12.24 -13.21 -7.06
C LYS A 275 -11.52 -11.92 -6.62
N ASN A 276 -12.06 -11.21 -5.63
CA ASN A 276 -11.48 -9.96 -5.11
C ASN A 276 -10.63 -10.18 -3.85
N LEU A 277 -10.48 -11.43 -3.40
CA LEU A 277 -9.61 -11.79 -2.29
C LEU A 277 -8.31 -12.41 -2.82
N PRO A 278 -7.19 -12.23 -2.11
CA PRO A 278 -5.97 -12.93 -2.43
C PRO A 278 -6.12 -14.45 -2.21
N GLU A 279 -5.55 -15.23 -3.13
CA GLU A 279 -5.46 -16.69 -3.03
C GLU A 279 -4.21 -17.10 -2.22
N ASN A 280 -4.37 -18.15 -1.41
CA ASN A 280 -3.30 -18.81 -0.65
C ASN A 280 -2.61 -19.92 -1.47
N GLU A 281 -1.67 -20.65 -0.84
CA GLU A 281 -0.90 -21.74 -1.49
C GLU A 281 -1.76 -22.88 -2.06
N ASN A 282 -2.98 -23.08 -1.53
CA ASN A 282 -3.94 -24.09 -1.99
C ASN A 282 -4.94 -23.52 -3.01
N ASN A 283 -4.72 -22.30 -3.51
CA ASN A 283 -5.67 -21.54 -4.34
C ASN A 283 -7.03 -21.31 -3.65
N GLU A 284 -7.03 -21.22 -2.32
CA GLU A 284 -8.20 -20.88 -1.52
C GLU A 284 -8.05 -19.47 -0.94
N THR A 285 -9.15 -18.77 -0.71
CA THR A 285 -9.15 -17.38 -0.22
C THR A 285 -9.34 -17.28 1.30
N GLY A 286 -9.56 -18.40 1.99
CA GLY A 286 -9.97 -18.43 3.39
C GLY A 286 -11.41 -17.93 3.64
N LEU A 287 -12.15 -17.60 2.58
CA LEU A 287 -13.49 -17.00 2.63
C LEU A 287 -14.49 -17.84 3.42
N GLU A 288 -14.51 -19.15 3.19
CA GLU A 288 -15.44 -20.09 3.81
C GLU A 288 -15.37 -20.08 5.35
N ASN A 289 -14.19 -19.78 5.90
CA ASN A 289 -13.97 -19.79 7.35
C ASN A 289 -14.52 -18.54 8.05
N VAL A 290 -14.71 -17.44 7.32
CA VAL A 290 -14.98 -16.12 7.92
C VAL A 290 -16.22 -15.40 7.39
N ILE A 291 -16.74 -15.77 6.21
CA ILE A 291 -17.84 -15.02 5.56
C ILE A 291 -19.08 -14.92 6.44
N ASN A 292 -19.45 -16.00 7.13
CA ASN A 292 -20.62 -16.03 8.03
C ASN A 292 -20.42 -15.23 9.32
N LYS A 293 -19.17 -14.86 9.66
CA LYS A 293 -18.87 -14.00 10.81
C LYS A 293 -19.29 -12.55 10.50
N VAL A 294 -19.04 -12.07 9.28
CA VAL A 294 -19.25 -10.66 8.89
C VAL A 294 -20.48 -10.42 8.01
N ALA A 295 -21.00 -11.46 7.36
CA ALA A 295 -22.06 -11.34 6.37
C ALA A 295 -23.19 -12.36 6.60
N THR A 296 -24.37 -12.03 6.07
CA THR A 296 -25.54 -12.91 6.05
C THR A 296 -25.85 -13.30 4.61
N PHE A 297 -26.02 -14.60 4.35
CA PHE A 297 -26.42 -15.08 3.05
C PHE A 297 -27.91 -14.83 2.80
N LYS A 298 -28.23 -14.04 1.78
CA LYS A 298 -29.57 -13.90 1.24
C LYS A 298 -29.77 -14.87 0.09
N LYS A 299 -30.72 -15.78 0.30
CA LYS A 299 -31.15 -16.72 -0.72
C LYS A 299 -31.62 -15.97 -1.98
N PRO A 300 -31.34 -16.51 -3.16
CA PRO A 300 -31.86 -15.92 -4.39
C PRO A 300 -33.38 -15.89 -4.36
N GLY A 301 -33.96 -14.86 -4.98
CA GLY A 301 -35.36 -14.90 -5.40
C GLY A 301 -35.57 -15.91 -6.55
N VAL A 302 -36.67 -15.76 -7.27
CA VAL A 302 -37.13 -16.73 -8.29
C VAL A 302 -36.15 -16.88 -9.49
N SER A 303 -35.27 -15.91 -9.74
CA SER A 303 -34.37 -15.89 -10.91
C SER A 303 -32.94 -15.40 -10.62
N GLY A 304 -32.53 -15.34 -9.36
CA GLY A 304 -31.24 -14.78 -8.94
C GLY A 304 -30.19 -15.82 -8.54
N HIS A 305 -28.99 -15.32 -8.24
CA HIS A 305 -28.00 -16.03 -7.42
C HIS A 305 -28.03 -15.48 -6.00
N GLY A 306 -27.75 -16.33 -5.01
CA GLY A 306 -27.68 -15.88 -3.62
C GLY A 306 -26.49 -14.95 -3.41
N VAL A 307 -26.71 -13.92 -2.59
CA VAL A 307 -25.70 -12.90 -2.31
C VAL A 307 -25.44 -12.81 -0.82
N TYR A 308 -24.24 -12.40 -0.46
CA TYR A 308 -23.89 -12.05 0.91
C TYR A 308 -24.09 -10.56 1.11
N GLU A 309 -24.74 -10.21 2.21
CA GLU A 309 -24.88 -8.84 2.68
C GLU A 309 -24.11 -8.65 3.97
N LEU A 310 -23.44 -7.52 4.10
CA LEU A 310 -22.74 -7.17 5.32
C LEU A 310 -23.72 -7.07 6.50
N LYS A 311 -23.37 -7.65 7.65
CA LYS A 311 -24.15 -7.49 8.87
C LYS A 311 -23.98 -6.08 9.44
N ASP A 312 -25.04 -5.54 10.03
CA ASP A 312 -25.02 -4.21 10.63
C ASP A 312 -23.94 -4.09 11.72
N GLU A 313 -23.73 -5.15 12.51
CA GLU A 313 -22.69 -5.22 13.54
C GLU A 313 -21.25 -5.10 13.01
N SER A 314 -21.03 -5.43 11.73
CA SER A 314 -19.73 -5.34 11.06
C SER A 314 -19.51 -3.98 10.37
N LEU A 315 -20.53 -3.12 10.29
CA LEU A 315 -20.39 -1.77 9.71
C LEU A 315 -19.45 -0.87 10.51
N LYS A 316 -19.33 -1.11 11.81
CA LYS A 316 -18.41 -0.36 12.70
C LYS A 316 -16.94 -0.49 12.29
N ASP A 317 -16.60 -1.56 11.57
CA ASP A 317 -15.23 -1.88 11.16
C ASP A 317 -14.92 -1.33 9.75
N PHE A 318 -15.87 -0.62 9.12
CA PHE A 318 -15.65 0.07 7.85
C PHE A 318 -14.68 1.25 8.00
N ASN A 319 -13.67 1.28 7.15
CA ASN A 319 -12.77 2.40 6.97
C ASN A 319 -12.88 2.98 5.55
N MET A 320 -13.02 4.31 5.45
CA MET A 320 -12.96 5.01 4.16
C MET A 320 -11.58 4.87 3.52
N TYR A 321 -10.54 4.89 4.33
CA TYR A 321 -9.14 4.84 3.90
C TYR A 321 -8.61 3.40 3.80
N PHE A 322 -9.49 2.46 3.44
CA PHE A 322 -9.07 1.10 3.14
C PHE A 322 -8.22 1.08 1.88
N TYR A 323 -6.93 0.78 2.06
CA TYR A 323 -5.88 0.97 1.06
C TYR A 323 -5.97 0.03 -0.14
N HIS A 324 -6.79 -1.03 -0.09
CA HIS A 324 -7.03 -1.92 -1.24
C HIS A 324 -8.20 -1.49 -2.12
N TYR A 325 -8.89 -0.38 -1.82
CA TYR A 325 -9.86 0.16 -2.76
C TYR A 325 -9.16 0.73 -4.00
N SER A 326 -9.58 0.24 -5.18
CA SER A 326 -9.37 1.00 -6.42
C SER A 326 -10.09 2.34 -6.35
N LYS A 327 -9.68 3.31 -7.18
CA LYS A 327 -10.33 4.64 -7.26
C LYS A 327 -11.84 4.55 -7.45
N THR A 328 -12.30 3.63 -8.29
CA THR A 328 -13.73 3.44 -8.53
C THR A 328 -14.44 2.84 -7.33
N GLN A 329 -13.82 1.90 -6.62
CA GLN A 329 -14.34 1.34 -5.36
C GLN A 329 -14.40 2.40 -4.25
N HIS A 330 -13.36 3.23 -4.11
CA HIS A 330 -13.33 4.30 -3.12
C HIS A 330 -14.50 5.29 -3.31
N SER A 331 -14.72 5.77 -4.54
CA SER A 331 -15.86 6.65 -4.85
C SER A 331 -17.22 5.98 -4.57
N LYS A 332 -17.35 4.68 -4.86
CA LYS A 332 -18.58 3.93 -4.53
C LYS A 332 -18.75 3.77 -3.03
N ALA A 333 -17.70 3.43 -2.29
CA ALA A 333 -17.72 3.28 -0.84
C ALA A 333 -18.13 4.59 -0.16
N GLU A 334 -17.58 5.72 -0.60
CA GLU A 334 -17.96 7.05 -0.13
C GLU A 334 -19.44 7.37 -0.38
N HIS A 335 -19.91 7.11 -1.60
CA HIS A 335 -21.32 7.32 -1.93
C HIS A 335 -22.25 6.48 -1.05
N MET A 336 -21.92 5.19 -0.86
CA MET A 336 -22.71 4.26 -0.06
C MET A 336 -22.70 4.62 1.42
N GLN A 337 -21.56 5.06 1.97
CA GLN A 337 -21.49 5.57 3.33
C GLN A 337 -22.37 6.82 3.53
N LYS A 338 -22.31 7.78 2.61
CA LYS A 338 -23.17 8.98 2.64
C LYS A 338 -24.65 8.62 2.59
N LYS A 339 -25.02 7.63 1.78
CA LYS A 339 -26.40 7.12 1.69
C LYS A 339 -26.86 6.49 3.00
N ARG A 340 -26.04 5.65 3.63
CA ARG A 340 -26.33 5.03 4.94
C ARG A 340 -26.55 6.06 6.05
N ARG A 341 -25.62 7.01 6.21
CA ARG A 341 -25.74 8.08 7.21
C ARG A 341 -27.01 8.93 7.04
N LYS A 342 -27.44 9.18 5.80
CA LYS A 342 -28.70 9.89 5.54
C LYS A 342 -29.93 9.07 5.94
N GLN A 343 -29.86 7.75 5.83
CA GLN A 343 -30.95 6.85 6.23
C GLN A 343 -31.04 6.74 7.75
N GLU A 344 -29.90 6.54 8.42
CA GLU A 344 -29.80 6.51 9.90
C GLU A 344 -30.39 7.78 10.53
N ASN A 345 -29.97 8.97 10.05
CA ASN A 345 -30.50 10.25 10.53
C ASN A 345 -32.01 10.41 10.32
N LYS A 346 -32.57 9.82 9.24
CA LYS A 346 -34.02 9.85 8.98
C LYS A 346 -34.78 8.93 9.92
N ASP A 347 -34.22 7.76 10.22
CA ASP A 347 -34.86 6.77 11.07
C ASP A 347 -34.78 7.20 12.55
N GLU A 348 -33.69 7.84 12.98
CA GLU A 348 -33.59 8.52 14.28
C GLU A 348 -34.62 9.66 14.41
N GLY A 349 -34.75 10.52 13.39
CA GLY A 349 -35.73 11.60 13.39
C GLY A 349 -37.19 11.10 13.49
N LYS A 350 -37.50 9.95 12.86
CA LYS A 350 -38.82 9.30 12.99
C LYS A 350 -39.04 8.70 14.37
N ASN A 351 -38.03 8.06 14.96
CA ASN A 351 -38.13 7.47 16.29
C ASN A 351 -38.32 8.55 17.37
N ILE A 352 -37.62 9.68 17.26
CA ILE A 352 -37.83 10.84 18.14
C ILE A 352 -39.26 11.36 18.00
N ALA A 353 -39.74 11.60 16.77
CA ALA A 353 -41.10 12.07 16.53
C ALA A 353 -42.19 11.12 17.06
N ALA A 354 -41.97 9.81 17.00
CA ALA A 354 -42.87 8.79 17.57
C ALA A 354 -42.88 8.79 19.11
N THR A 355 -41.78 9.18 19.75
CA THR A 355 -41.65 9.24 21.22
C THR A 355 -42.19 10.54 21.81
N THR A 356 -42.19 11.64 21.04
CA THR A 356 -42.78 12.92 21.48
C THR A 356 -44.29 13.02 21.25
N THR A 357 -44.89 12.05 20.54
CA THR A 357 -46.33 12.00 20.24
C THR A 357 -47.09 10.97 21.08
N SER A 358 -46.39 10.25 21.96
CA SER A 358 -46.92 9.41 23.05
C SER A 358 -46.77 10.11 24.39
#